data_AF-A0A9Y2P1W0-F1
#
_entry.id   AF-A0A9Y2P1W0-F1
#
_cell.length_a   1.000
_cell.length_b   1.000
_cell.length_c   1.000
_cell.angle_alpha   90.00
_cell.angle_beta   90.00
_cell.angle_gamma   90.00
#
_symmetry.space_group_name_H-M   'P 1'
#
loop_
_entity.id
_entity.type
_entity.pdbx_description
1 polymer ?
#
loop_
_entity_poly.entity_id
_entity_poly.type
_entity_poly.pdbx_seq_one_letter_code
_entity_poly.pdbx_strand_id
1 'polypeptide(L)'
;MVFLVGGAGNGKSYLAARVVRDSEARKRGAVTRFAQRTYMYSTPAGSSLRVVNDATIPADGESRIALFDDIRTVIKTEENLLVCANRGVLVGELRELAALELDATGNVAHGLISLLFELNFDSEKLFEGWRLEPDDIVSSDYKSFRMRAPTGREIDVHIVFMDHVSLLEPLPKSSSPDCDQEQPPVASILQDNGSYKPRNAAFELPLKEVAEKFLEDSGSNWPGGDLDPIRANAEMLSREEVVDSWCRCVRGAEIVGGFNFSYRDLWGLASLALIGPSPDGGTAQLAELLRRHSEDVEQARNKKEKCKALVELANYRCHVNLFGGLKAALPLGVASQPLVYVQNDAMSAMASADPLQDVSRAASCDLAGVMVQVIDGHSSADEFTKVHPRLLAAWSPLDDALDSAVSKLVDPMNSDHVEIDRIGLLSWYSQYLLRFYGLALGKPAFLGVLGEYQRCLKRGLRNENLAKNISDALLRVFLPPSGEDARGTARLPVMKPRVTTPASGDAHIAIEVDPLDFKIGLSVVGGRMLLKIHRRDSGDAAETTLDFHLMREALSRVDGAGFTDSLRHVEPRLERLRARVLSLESKANPRLGGNTIFVCTDGHVIRPR
;
A
#
# COMPACT_ATOMS: atom_id res chain seq x y z
N MET A 1 -2.67 -27.84 13.80
CA MET A 1 -1.99 -26.59 14.18
C MET A 1 -2.42 -25.49 13.23
N VAL A 2 -2.68 -24.28 13.72
CA VAL A 2 -3.10 -23.12 12.93
C VAL A 2 -2.19 -21.94 13.23
N PHE A 3 -1.67 -21.30 12.19
CA PHE A 3 -0.80 -20.14 12.27
C PHE A 3 -1.42 -18.95 11.53
N LEU A 4 -1.67 -17.86 12.24
CA LEU A 4 -2.06 -16.56 11.68
C LEU A 4 -0.81 -15.68 11.63
N VAL A 5 -0.30 -15.42 10.43
CA VAL A 5 0.96 -14.69 10.20
C VAL A 5 0.66 -13.31 9.61
N GLY A 6 1.28 -12.26 10.14
CA GLY A 6 1.22 -10.92 9.54
C GLY A 6 1.63 -9.80 10.48
N GLY A 7 1.56 -8.56 10.03
CA GLY A 7 1.89 -7.37 10.85
C GLY A 7 0.95 -7.12 12.03
N ALA A 8 1.35 -6.21 12.92
CA ALA A 8 0.48 -5.72 13.98
C ALA A 8 -0.75 -5.02 13.39
N GLY A 9 -1.92 -5.18 14.02
CA GLY A 9 -3.16 -4.52 13.55
C GLY A 9 -3.94 -5.27 12.46
N ASN A 10 -3.52 -6.46 12.02
CA ASN A 10 -4.24 -7.24 11.00
C ASN A 10 -5.43 -8.06 11.54
N GLY A 11 -5.82 -7.91 12.81
CA GLY A 11 -6.98 -8.62 13.37
C GLY A 11 -6.73 -10.07 13.83
N LYS A 12 -5.47 -10.51 13.92
CA LYS A 12 -5.10 -11.87 14.39
C LYS A 12 -5.77 -12.27 15.71
N SER A 13 -5.68 -11.43 16.74
CA SER A 13 -6.26 -11.69 18.07
C SER A 13 -7.79 -11.74 18.04
N TYR A 14 -8.43 -10.95 17.17
CA TYR A 14 -9.89 -11.02 16.99
C TYR A 14 -10.31 -12.37 16.39
N LEU A 15 -9.61 -12.84 15.36
CA LEU A 15 -9.83 -14.16 14.79
C LEU A 15 -9.56 -15.28 15.81
N ALA A 16 -8.49 -15.17 16.59
CA ALA A 16 -8.18 -16.15 17.62
C ALA A 16 -9.27 -16.23 18.70
N ALA A 17 -9.78 -15.07 19.16
CA ALA A 17 -10.90 -15.02 20.09
C ALA A 17 -12.18 -15.64 19.49
N ARG A 18 -12.43 -15.40 18.19
CA ARG A 18 -13.55 -16.02 17.47
C ARG A 18 -13.39 -17.54 17.37
N VAL A 19 -12.22 -18.06 17.02
CA VAL A 19 -11.96 -19.51 16.97
C VAL A 19 -12.22 -20.17 18.32
N VAL A 20 -11.74 -19.57 19.42
CA VAL A 20 -11.99 -20.09 20.78
C VAL A 20 -13.48 -20.12 21.12
N ARG A 21 -14.21 -19.05 20.77
CA ARG A 21 -15.66 -18.97 21.00
C ARG A 21 -16.41 -20.00 20.17
N ASP A 22 -16.11 -20.10 18.88
CA ASP A 22 -16.82 -20.96 17.93
C ASP A 22 -16.48 -22.45 18.16
N SER A 23 -15.31 -22.75 18.75
CA SER A 23 -14.93 -24.11 19.18
C SER A 23 -15.47 -24.49 20.57
N GLU A 24 -16.26 -23.61 21.21
CA GLU A 24 -16.76 -23.77 22.58
C GLU A 24 -15.67 -24.10 23.62
N ALA A 25 -14.45 -23.61 23.36
CA ALA A 25 -13.28 -23.93 24.16
C ALA A 25 -13.33 -23.19 25.51
N ARG A 26 -13.16 -23.93 26.63
CA ARG A 26 -13.20 -23.37 27.98
C ARG A 26 -11.79 -23.08 28.50
N LYS A 27 -11.55 -21.85 28.95
CA LYS A 27 -10.23 -21.44 29.46
C LYS A 27 -9.86 -22.27 30.69
N ARG A 28 -8.63 -22.80 30.71
CA ARG A 28 -7.99 -23.44 31.86
C ARG A 28 -7.17 -22.40 32.64
N GLY A 29 -7.31 -22.40 33.97
CA GLY A 29 -6.58 -21.49 34.87
C GLY A 29 -7.31 -20.18 35.18
N ALA A 30 -6.70 -19.34 36.02
CA ALA A 30 -7.30 -18.10 36.50
C ALA A 30 -7.41 -17.04 35.38
N VAL A 31 -8.46 -16.22 35.46
CA VAL A 31 -8.60 -15.02 34.62
C VAL A 31 -7.63 -13.97 35.16
N THR A 32 -6.57 -13.68 34.41
CA THR A 32 -5.64 -12.60 34.74
C THR A 32 -6.17 -11.26 34.23
N ARG A 33 -5.87 -10.18 34.96
CA ARG A 33 -6.23 -8.81 34.58
C ARG A 33 -5.44 -8.29 33.37
N PHE A 34 -4.30 -8.90 33.07
CA PHE A 34 -3.41 -8.54 31.96
C PHE A 34 -3.44 -9.59 30.85
N ALA A 35 -3.16 -9.14 29.62
CA ALA A 35 -2.98 -10.01 28.46
C ALA A 35 -1.83 -11.00 28.72
N GLN A 36 -2.10 -12.29 28.51
CA GLN A 36 -1.10 -13.35 28.60
C GLN A 36 -0.61 -13.65 27.19
N ARG A 37 0.66 -14.02 27.07
CA ARG A 37 1.23 -14.51 25.81
C ARG A 37 0.49 -15.77 25.34
N THR A 38 0.31 -16.72 26.26
CA THR A 38 -0.26 -18.04 25.99
C THR A 38 -1.50 -18.25 26.86
N TYR A 39 -2.56 -18.77 26.24
CA TYR A 39 -3.79 -19.18 26.89
C TYR A 39 -4.05 -20.66 26.65
N MET A 40 -4.45 -21.38 27.69
CA MET A 40 -4.77 -22.80 27.62
C MET A 40 -6.27 -22.99 27.69
N TYR A 41 -6.81 -23.88 26.85
CA TYR A 41 -8.23 -24.20 26.79
C TYR A 41 -8.46 -25.70 26.72
N SER A 42 -9.62 -26.15 27.22
CA SER A 42 -10.17 -27.48 26.95
C SER A 42 -11.28 -27.37 25.91
N THR A 43 -11.19 -28.19 24.87
CA THR A 43 -12.25 -28.35 23.87
C THR A 43 -13.33 -29.33 24.35
N PRO A 44 -14.55 -29.29 23.82
CA PRO A 44 -15.60 -30.28 24.11
C PRO A 44 -15.19 -31.72 23.80
N ALA A 45 -14.32 -31.93 22.81
CA ALA A 45 -13.77 -33.22 22.44
C ALA A 45 -12.72 -33.77 23.44
N GLY A 46 -12.47 -33.08 24.55
CA GLY A 46 -11.49 -33.48 25.58
C GLY A 46 -10.04 -33.12 25.26
N SER A 47 -9.75 -32.61 24.06
CA SER A 47 -8.41 -32.18 23.65
C SER A 47 -8.03 -30.81 24.24
N SER A 48 -6.73 -30.58 24.44
CA SER A 48 -6.16 -29.30 24.88
C SER A 48 -5.93 -28.38 23.68
N LEU A 49 -6.29 -27.10 23.79
CA LEU A 49 -6.00 -26.06 22.81
C LEU A 49 -5.13 -24.98 23.46
N ARG A 50 -3.93 -24.80 22.92
CA ARG A 50 -3.00 -23.73 23.26
C ARG A 50 -3.16 -22.59 22.26
N VAL A 51 -3.42 -21.39 22.75
CA VAL A 51 -3.49 -20.16 21.95
C VAL A 51 -2.34 -19.24 22.33
N VAL A 52 -1.42 -19.02 21.38
CA VAL A 52 -0.35 -18.02 21.50
C VAL A 52 -0.88 -16.73 20.85
N ASN A 53 -1.38 -15.80 21.66
CA ASN A 53 -2.12 -14.62 21.20
C ASN A 53 -1.22 -13.51 20.64
N ASP A 54 -0.01 -13.38 21.17
CA ASP A 54 1.00 -12.50 20.62
C ASP A 54 2.38 -13.11 20.83
N ALA A 55 2.96 -13.65 19.75
CA ALA A 55 4.29 -14.24 19.80
C ALA A 55 5.41 -13.22 20.12
N THR A 56 5.14 -11.90 20.09
CA THR A 56 6.13 -10.87 20.47
C THR A 56 6.27 -10.69 21.98
N ILE A 57 5.28 -11.11 22.78
CA ILE A 57 5.41 -11.10 24.23
C ILE A 57 6.39 -12.23 24.59
N PRO A 58 7.48 -11.97 25.33
CA PRO A 58 8.39 -13.02 25.74
C PRO A 58 7.69 -14.00 26.70
N ALA A 59 8.08 -15.27 26.67
CA ALA A 59 7.66 -16.22 27.68
C ALA A 59 8.25 -15.85 29.05
N ASP A 60 7.62 -16.32 30.14
CA ASP A 60 8.17 -16.18 31.49
C ASP A 60 9.61 -16.74 31.50
N GLY A 61 10.62 -15.89 31.69
CA GLY A 61 12.04 -16.29 31.71
C GLY A 61 12.92 -15.86 30.53
N GLU A 62 12.55 -14.82 29.75
CA GLU A 62 13.40 -14.20 28.71
C GLU A 62 13.87 -15.14 27.57
N SER A 63 13.15 -16.22 27.25
CA SER A 63 13.49 -17.05 26.08
C SER A 63 13.34 -16.25 24.78
N ARG A 64 14.43 -16.12 24.02
CA ARG A 64 14.46 -15.47 22.68
C ARG A 64 13.91 -16.33 21.56
N ILE A 65 13.60 -17.60 21.85
CA ILE A 65 13.06 -18.62 20.91
C ILE A 65 11.73 -19.19 21.43
N ALA A 66 10.89 -18.32 22.01
CA ALA A 66 9.70 -18.75 22.73
C ALA A 66 8.63 -19.42 21.82
N LEU A 67 8.49 -18.99 20.57
CA LEU A 67 7.56 -19.65 19.62
C LEU A 67 8.09 -21.02 19.19
N PHE A 68 9.40 -21.15 18.94
CA PHE A 68 10.04 -22.45 18.74
C PHE A 68 9.75 -23.40 19.90
N ASP A 69 9.91 -22.95 21.14
CA ASP A 69 9.64 -23.76 22.32
C ASP A 69 8.15 -24.15 22.44
N ASP A 70 7.21 -23.26 22.08
CA ASP A 70 5.79 -23.60 22.04
C ASP A 70 5.49 -24.70 21.02
N ILE A 71 5.99 -24.55 19.79
CA ILE A 71 5.78 -25.53 18.72
C ILE A 71 6.36 -26.88 19.13
N ARG A 72 7.60 -26.88 19.61
CA ARG A 72 8.29 -28.09 20.08
C ARG A 72 7.52 -28.76 21.22
N THR A 73 7.01 -27.97 22.17
CA THR A 73 6.23 -28.50 23.30
C THR A 73 4.93 -29.13 22.81
N VAL A 74 4.17 -28.44 21.96
CA VAL A 74 2.88 -28.93 21.44
C VAL A 74 3.07 -30.22 20.62
N ILE A 75 4.14 -30.33 19.84
CA ILE A 75 4.46 -31.59 19.16
C ILE A 75 4.66 -32.71 20.20
N LYS A 76 5.39 -32.47 21.28
CA LYS A 76 5.64 -33.47 22.34
C LYS A 76 4.40 -33.80 23.17
N THR A 77 3.55 -32.83 23.48
CA THR A 77 2.40 -32.98 24.39
C THR A 77 1.08 -33.27 23.70
N GLU A 78 1.07 -33.33 22.37
CA GLU A 78 -0.10 -33.69 21.56
C GLU A 78 -1.28 -32.72 21.69
N GLU A 79 -0.97 -31.42 21.86
CA GLU A 79 -1.99 -30.39 21.98
C GLU A 79 -2.37 -29.80 20.61
N ASN A 80 -3.56 -29.20 20.53
CA ASN A 80 -3.90 -28.30 19.45
C ASN A 80 -3.22 -26.95 19.69
N LEU A 81 -2.77 -26.30 18.61
CA LEU A 81 -2.07 -25.02 18.69
C LEU A 81 -2.67 -24.03 17.69
N LEU A 82 -2.94 -22.83 18.19
CA LEU A 82 -3.30 -21.64 17.42
C LEU A 82 -2.29 -20.53 17.74
N VAL A 83 -1.57 -20.04 16.74
CA VAL A 83 -0.52 -19.01 16.92
C VAL A 83 -0.87 -17.75 16.15
N CYS A 84 -0.76 -16.60 16.81
CA CYS A 84 -0.74 -15.29 16.20
C CYS A 84 0.72 -14.79 16.12
N ALA A 85 1.35 -14.92 14.96
CA ALA A 85 2.75 -14.60 14.75
C ALA A 85 2.93 -13.28 13.98
N ASN A 86 3.84 -12.43 14.48
CA ASN A 86 4.34 -11.27 13.75
C ASN A 86 5.63 -11.66 13.02
N ARG A 87 5.82 -11.20 11.77
CA ARG A 87 7.04 -11.54 10.99
C ARG A 87 8.35 -11.15 11.68
N GLY A 88 8.35 -10.08 12.49
CA GLY A 88 9.53 -9.65 13.25
C GLY A 88 10.02 -10.70 14.26
N VAL A 89 9.12 -11.47 14.86
CA VAL A 89 9.47 -12.56 15.80
C VAL A 89 10.18 -13.68 15.04
N LEU A 90 9.66 -14.06 13.87
CA LEU A 90 10.23 -15.13 13.04
C LEU A 90 11.68 -14.83 12.66
N VAL A 91 11.99 -13.57 12.30
CA VAL A 91 13.37 -13.15 11.98
C VAL A 91 14.29 -13.28 13.20
N GLY A 92 13.82 -12.87 14.37
CA GLY A 92 14.58 -12.97 15.61
C GLY A 92 14.90 -14.44 15.94
N GLU A 93 13.89 -15.29 15.91
CA GLU A 93 14.05 -16.71 16.24
C GLU A 93 14.93 -17.45 15.22
N LEU A 94 14.77 -17.22 13.91
CA LEU A 94 15.60 -17.86 12.89
C LEU A 94 17.10 -17.54 13.05
N ARG A 95 17.43 -16.33 13.50
CA ARG A 95 18.83 -15.94 13.77
C ARG A 95 19.42 -16.69 14.95
N GLU A 96 18.65 -16.82 16.03
CA GLU A 96 19.09 -17.54 17.23
C GLU A 96 19.17 -19.05 16.97
N LEU A 97 18.23 -19.61 16.19
CA LEU A 97 18.20 -21.04 15.82
C LEU A 97 19.37 -21.47 14.91
N ALA A 98 19.94 -20.56 14.12
CA ALA A 98 21.03 -20.88 13.20
C ALA A 98 22.30 -21.38 13.90
N ALA A 99 22.46 -21.11 15.20
CA ALA A 99 23.63 -21.49 15.99
C ALA A 99 23.40 -22.73 16.89
N LEU A 100 22.20 -23.33 16.85
CA LEU A 100 21.80 -24.39 17.77
C LEU A 100 21.82 -25.77 17.10
N GLU A 101 22.31 -26.77 17.82
CA GLU A 101 22.06 -28.18 17.49
C GLU A 101 20.67 -28.57 17.99
N LEU A 102 19.84 -29.10 17.10
CA LEU A 102 18.42 -29.36 17.37
C LEU A 102 18.15 -30.87 17.43
N ASP A 103 17.26 -31.28 18.35
CA ASP A 103 16.70 -32.63 18.35
C ASP A 103 15.73 -32.81 17.17
N ALA A 104 15.30 -34.05 16.87
CA ALA A 104 14.40 -34.32 15.74
C ALA A 104 13.11 -33.48 15.79
N THR A 105 12.55 -33.25 16.99
CA THR A 105 11.38 -32.37 17.16
C THR A 105 11.73 -30.90 16.95
N GLY A 106 12.92 -30.46 17.36
CA GLY A 106 13.46 -29.14 17.12
C GLY A 106 13.67 -28.86 15.64
N ASN A 107 14.19 -29.81 14.87
CA ASN A 107 14.32 -29.68 13.42
C ASN A 107 12.95 -29.43 12.76
N VAL A 108 11.92 -30.15 13.20
CA VAL A 108 10.54 -29.93 12.74
C VAL A 108 10.02 -28.54 13.12
N ALA A 109 10.21 -28.11 14.37
CA ALA A 109 9.78 -26.78 14.82
C ALA A 109 10.50 -25.66 14.06
N HIS A 110 11.80 -25.82 13.82
CA HIS A 110 12.60 -24.89 13.00
C HIS A 110 12.11 -24.88 11.54
N GLY A 111 11.81 -26.05 10.97
CA GLY A 111 11.21 -26.18 9.64
C GLY A 111 9.86 -25.46 9.53
N LEU A 112 9.01 -25.54 10.56
CA LEU A 112 7.76 -24.79 10.62
C LEU A 112 7.99 -23.27 10.68
N ILE A 113 8.86 -22.78 11.57
CA ILE A 113 9.18 -21.33 11.65
C ILE A 113 9.74 -20.82 10.32
N SER A 114 10.61 -21.61 9.71
CA SER A 114 11.15 -21.40 8.38
C SER A 114 10.05 -21.26 7.32
N LEU A 115 9.06 -22.16 7.30
CA LEU A 115 7.90 -22.09 6.41
C LEU A 115 7.03 -20.85 6.68
N LEU A 116 6.83 -20.46 7.96
CA LEU A 116 6.10 -19.24 8.33
C LEU A 116 6.79 -17.97 7.84
N PHE A 117 8.11 -18.00 7.67
CA PHE A 117 8.90 -16.88 7.13
C PHE A 117 9.04 -16.91 5.60
N GLU A 118 8.54 -17.96 4.93
CA GLU A 118 8.52 -18.12 3.47
C GLU A 118 9.88 -18.13 2.78
N LEU A 119 10.91 -18.61 3.47
CA LEU A 119 12.18 -18.89 2.81
C LEU A 119 12.00 -20.11 1.88
N ASN A 120 12.59 -20.05 0.68
CA ASN A 120 12.62 -21.18 -0.25
C ASN A 120 13.50 -22.28 0.36
N PHE A 121 12.92 -23.43 0.69
CA PHE A 121 13.64 -24.52 1.33
C PHE A 121 13.47 -25.85 0.62
N ASP A 122 14.51 -26.65 0.75
CA ASP A 122 14.52 -28.07 0.45
C ASP A 122 13.79 -28.80 1.58
N SER A 123 12.52 -29.14 1.35
CA SER A 123 11.64 -29.79 2.34
C SER A 123 12.18 -31.12 2.86
N GLU A 124 13.07 -31.77 2.11
CA GLU A 124 13.65 -33.07 2.49
C GLU A 124 14.72 -32.94 3.59
N LYS A 125 15.38 -31.77 3.74
CA LYS A 125 16.48 -31.59 4.68
C LYS A 125 16.06 -31.17 6.09
N LEU A 126 14.93 -30.48 6.25
CA LEU A 126 14.51 -29.91 7.54
C LEU A 126 13.63 -30.84 8.37
N PHE A 127 12.96 -31.80 7.73
CA PHE A 127 11.99 -32.70 8.35
C PHE A 127 12.56 -34.12 8.45
N GLU A 128 13.78 -34.25 8.98
CA GLU A 128 14.46 -35.54 9.07
C GLU A 128 13.57 -36.59 9.80
N GLY A 129 13.13 -37.61 9.06
CA GLY A 129 12.23 -38.66 9.52
C GLY A 129 10.71 -38.35 9.44
N TRP A 130 10.32 -37.11 9.14
CA TRP A 130 8.92 -36.71 8.98
C TRP A 130 8.54 -36.62 7.50
N ARG A 131 7.33 -37.09 7.14
CA ARG A 131 6.80 -36.94 5.78
C ARG A 131 5.85 -35.76 5.72
N LEU A 132 6.05 -34.90 4.73
CA LEU A 132 5.15 -33.80 4.40
C LEU A 132 4.29 -34.20 3.20
N GLU A 133 2.99 -34.24 3.40
CA GLU A 133 1.99 -34.43 2.36
C GLU A 133 1.32 -33.06 2.15
N PRO A 134 1.69 -32.29 1.10
CA PRO A 134 1.02 -31.02 0.82
C PRO A 134 -0.43 -31.28 0.43
N ASP A 135 -1.35 -30.43 0.87
CA ASP A 135 -2.71 -30.44 0.35
C ASP A 135 -2.75 -29.80 -1.04
N ASP A 136 -3.74 -30.17 -1.86
CA ASP A 136 -3.96 -29.59 -3.19
C ASP A 136 -4.36 -28.10 -3.16
N ILE A 137 -4.56 -27.52 -1.97
CA ILE A 137 -4.94 -26.12 -1.77
C ILE A 137 -3.68 -25.23 -1.86
N VAL A 138 -3.43 -24.70 -3.05
CA VAL A 138 -2.30 -23.79 -3.32
C VAL A 138 -2.83 -22.37 -3.51
N SER A 139 -3.09 -21.65 -2.42
CA SER A 139 -3.15 -20.19 -2.47
C SER A 139 -1.88 -19.58 -1.89
N SER A 140 -1.51 -18.39 -2.37
CA SER A 140 -0.30 -17.72 -1.87
C SER A 140 -0.47 -17.14 -0.45
N ASP A 141 -1.70 -16.90 -0.01
CA ASP A 141 -2.08 -16.38 1.31
C ASP A 141 -2.53 -17.48 2.29
N TYR A 142 -2.65 -18.72 1.82
CA TYR A 142 -3.02 -19.87 2.64
C TYR A 142 -2.25 -21.12 2.24
N LYS A 143 -1.57 -21.74 3.20
CA LYS A 143 -0.88 -23.02 3.01
C LYS A 143 -1.46 -24.05 3.96
N SER A 144 -1.76 -25.24 3.45
CA SER A 144 -2.06 -26.40 4.30
C SER A 144 -1.29 -27.62 3.87
N PHE A 145 -0.89 -28.42 4.87
CA PHE A 145 -0.18 -29.66 4.66
C PHE A 145 -0.34 -30.56 5.87
N ARG A 146 -0.24 -31.86 5.63
CA ARG A 146 -0.22 -32.88 6.66
C ARG A 146 1.21 -33.35 6.92
N MET A 147 1.57 -33.41 8.19
CA MET A 147 2.85 -33.95 8.63
C MET A 147 2.65 -35.31 9.27
N ARG A 148 3.33 -36.34 8.77
CA ARG A 148 3.34 -37.68 9.37
C ARG A 148 4.66 -37.95 10.08
N ALA A 149 4.58 -38.18 11.38
CA ALA A 149 5.70 -38.57 12.23
C ALA A 149 6.17 -40.00 11.94
N PRO A 150 7.42 -40.36 12.27
CA PRO A 150 7.89 -41.75 12.22
C PRO A 150 7.01 -42.75 13.00
N THR A 151 6.35 -42.27 14.05
CA THR A 151 5.44 -43.05 14.90
C THR A 151 4.07 -43.32 14.25
N GLY A 152 3.81 -42.77 13.06
CA GLY A 152 2.52 -42.85 12.38
C GLY A 152 1.53 -41.74 12.79
N ARG A 153 1.90 -40.86 13.74
CA ARG A 153 1.08 -39.72 14.13
C ARG A 153 0.97 -38.69 13.01
N GLU A 154 -0.20 -38.10 12.86
CA GLU A 154 -0.48 -37.07 11.86
C GLU A 154 -0.77 -35.72 12.53
N ILE A 155 -0.28 -34.63 11.90
CA ILE A 155 -0.53 -33.25 12.31
C ILE A 155 -0.94 -32.47 11.08
N ASP A 156 -2.19 -32.01 11.05
CA ASP A 156 -2.63 -31.06 10.04
C ASP A 156 -2.12 -29.66 10.41
N VAL A 157 -1.49 -28.98 9.45
CA VAL A 157 -0.93 -27.64 9.62
C VAL A 157 -1.62 -26.69 8.64
N HIS A 158 -2.14 -25.60 9.17
CA HIS A 158 -2.74 -24.52 8.39
C HIS A 158 -2.02 -23.21 8.69
N ILE A 159 -1.65 -22.47 7.65
CA ILE A 159 -0.95 -21.19 7.72
C ILE A 159 -1.74 -20.17 6.91
N VAL A 160 -2.15 -19.07 7.56
CA VAL A 160 -2.88 -17.95 6.94
C VAL A 160 -1.98 -16.71 7.00
N PHE A 161 -1.61 -16.18 5.83
CA PHE A 161 -0.80 -14.96 5.69
C PHE A 161 -1.71 -13.74 5.55
N MET A 162 -2.07 -13.15 6.69
CA MET A 162 -2.96 -11.99 6.76
C MET A 162 -2.37 -10.69 6.20
N ASP A 163 -1.07 -10.66 5.91
CA ASP A 163 -0.40 -9.50 5.28
C ASP A 163 -0.27 -9.63 3.76
N HIS A 164 -0.70 -10.75 3.16
CA HIS A 164 -0.68 -10.96 1.72
C HIS A 164 -1.85 -10.31 0.99
N VAL A 165 -2.98 -10.17 1.66
CA VAL A 165 -4.22 -9.64 1.08
C VAL A 165 -4.47 -8.23 1.58
N SER A 166 -4.82 -7.33 0.67
CA SER A 166 -5.24 -5.97 1.04
C SER A 166 -6.72 -5.99 1.45
N LEU A 167 -7.05 -5.27 2.52
CA LEU A 167 -8.43 -5.06 3.00
C LEU A 167 -9.26 -4.19 2.04
N LEU A 168 -8.61 -3.61 1.04
CA LEU A 168 -9.21 -2.76 0.00
C LEU A 168 -9.50 -3.55 -1.28
N GLU A 169 -9.17 -4.84 -1.33
CA GLU A 169 -9.59 -5.75 -2.38
C GLU A 169 -10.94 -6.42 -2.03
N PRO A 170 -11.68 -6.93 -3.03
CA PRO A 170 -12.94 -7.61 -2.78
C PRO A 170 -12.76 -8.82 -1.87
N LEU A 171 -13.79 -9.14 -1.07
CA LEU A 171 -13.78 -10.36 -0.29
C LEU A 171 -13.68 -11.60 -1.20
N PRO A 172 -12.81 -12.57 -0.91
CA PRO A 172 -12.79 -13.85 -1.60
C PRO A 172 -14.16 -14.52 -1.49
N LYS A 173 -14.69 -15.05 -2.61
CA LYS A 173 -15.99 -15.75 -2.60
C LYS A 173 -15.77 -17.20 -2.22
N SER A 174 -15.95 -17.56 -0.95
CA SER A 174 -15.91 -18.97 -0.57
C SER A 174 -17.20 -19.69 -1.00
N SER A 175 -17.29 -20.14 -2.26
CA SER A 175 -18.32 -21.10 -2.68
C SER A 175 -17.77 -22.52 -2.58
N SER A 176 -18.07 -23.19 -1.46
CA SER A 176 -17.81 -24.61 -1.17
C SER A 176 -16.37 -25.00 -0.76
N PRO A 177 -16.20 -26.09 0.03
CA PRO A 177 -14.89 -26.65 0.41
C PRO A 177 -14.14 -27.30 -0.77
N ASP A 178 -14.77 -27.47 -1.93
CA ASP A 178 -14.14 -27.93 -3.19
C ASP A 178 -13.63 -26.74 -4.01
N CYS A 179 -12.96 -25.80 -3.36
CA CYS A 179 -12.53 -24.55 -4.00
C CYS A 179 -11.27 -24.80 -4.86
N ASP A 180 -11.49 -25.25 -6.09
CA ASP A 180 -10.51 -25.20 -7.17
C ASP A 180 -9.98 -23.76 -7.30
N GLN A 181 -8.71 -23.56 -6.89
CA GLN A 181 -7.85 -22.41 -7.22
C GLN A 181 -8.55 -21.06 -7.45
N GLU A 182 -9.43 -20.61 -6.54
CA GLU A 182 -9.97 -19.26 -6.65
C GLU A 182 -8.88 -18.25 -6.29
N GLN A 183 -8.27 -17.67 -7.34
CA GLN A 183 -7.28 -16.60 -7.20
C GLN A 183 -7.89 -15.41 -6.44
N PRO A 184 -7.12 -14.75 -5.56
CA PRO A 184 -7.62 -13.60 -4.82
C PRO A 184 -8.11 -12.52 -5.82
N PRO A 185 -9.33 -11.99 -5.63
CA PRO A 185 -9.87 -10.99 -6.54
C PRO A 185 -9.06 -9.71 -6.45
N VAL A 186 -8.70 -9.13 -7.61
CA VAL A 186 -8.05 -7.82 -7.70
C VAL A 186 -9.00 -6.84 -8.38
N ALA A 187 -9.53 -5.90 -7.60
CA ALA A 187 -10.38 -4.83 -8.12
C ALA A 187 -9.53 -3.71 -8.73
N SER A 188 -9.94 -3.23 -9.90
CA SER A 188 -9.23 -2.12 -10.52
C SER A 188 -9.53 -0.81 -9.79
N ILE A 189 -8.50 0.00 -9.57
CA ILE A 189 -8.60 1.40 -9.13
C ILE A 189 -9.29 2.22 -10.22
N LEU A 190 -9.04 1.91 -11.49
CA LEU A 190 -9.70 2.55 -12.63
C LEU A 190 -11.09 1.94 -12.84
N GLN A 191 -12.12 2.78 -12.96
CA GLN A 191 -13.39 2.37 -13.55
C GLN A 191 -13.36 2.71 -15.04
N ASP A 192 -13.56 1.71 -15.90
CA ASP A 192 -13.82 1.95 -17.32
C ASP A 192 -15.25 2.49 -17.48
N ASN A 193 -15.34 3.69 -18.09
CA ASN A 193 -16.52 4.31 -18.69
C ASN A 193 -17.87 4.10 -17.96
N GLY A 194 -18.09 4.88 -16.89
CA GLY A 194 -19.40 5.47 -16.57
C GLY A 194 -20.38 4.65 -15.74
N SER A 195 -20.27 3.32 -15.66
CA SER A 195 -21.12 2.53 -14.74
C SER A 195 -20.40 2.31 -13.41
N TYR A 196 -20.93 2.88 -12.32
CA TYR A 196 -20.49 2.53 -10.98
C TYR A 196 -20.67 1.03 -10.76
N LYS A 197 -19.57 0.34 -10.43
CA LYS A 197 -19.60 -1.04 -9.95
C LYS A 197 -18.89 -1.06 -8.59
N PRO A 198 -19.59 -1.38 -7.50
CA PRO A 198 -18.97 -1.47 -6.18
C PRO A 198 -17.88 -2.54 -6.20
N ARG A 199 -16.73 -2.25 -5.57
CA ARG A 199 -15.66 -3.25 -5.44
C ARG A 199 -16.00 -4.29 -4.38
N ASN A 200 -16.87 -3.97 -3.42
CA ASN A 200 -17.18 -4.79 -2.25
C ASN A 200 -15.90 -5.08 -1.44
N ALA A 201 -15.07 -4.05 -1.26
CA ALA A 201 -13.88 -4.18 -0.44
C ALA A 201 -14.27 -4.39 1.04
N ALA A 202 -13.45 -5.14 1.78
CA ALA A 202 -13.75 -5.51 3.16
C ALA A 202 -13.95 -4.29 4.08
N PHE A 203 -13.32 -3.16 3.77
CA PHE A 203 -13.39 -1.94 4.56
C PHE A 203 -14.49 -0.95 4.11
N GLU A 204 -15.16 -1.17 2.97
CA GLU A 204 -16.20 -0.25 2.47
C GLU A 204 -17.40 -0.18 3.43
N LEU A 205 -18.00 -1.33 3.74
CA LEU A 205 -19.18 -1.38 4.60
C LEU A 205 -18.92 -0.82 6.01
N PRO A 206 -17.83 -1.22 6.73
CA PRO A 206 -17.54 -0.66 8.04
C PRO A 206 -17.35 0.87 8.05
N LEU A 207 -16.71 1.42 7.02
CA LEU A 207 -16.51 2.88 6.91
C LEU A 207 -17.84 3.61 6.74
N LYS A 208 -18.70 3.09 5.84
CA LYS A 208 -20.03 3.62 5.60
C LYS A 208 -20.89 3.59 6.87
N GLU A 209 -20.97 2.42 7.53
CA GLU A 209 -21.78 2.23 8.74
C GLU A 209 -21.33 3.17 9.87
N VAL A 210 -20.02 3.38 10.03
CA VAL A 210 -19.52 4.34 11.02
C VAL A 210 -19.92 5.76 10.67
N ALA A 211 -19.85 6.17 9.40
CA ALA A 211 -20.27 7.50 8.97
C ALA A 211 -21.77 7.73 9.16
N GLU A 212 -22.60 6.74 8.78
CA GLU A 212 -24.05 6.75 9.02
C GLU A 212 -24.36 6.84 10.51
N LYS A 213 -23.70 6.01 11.33
CA LYS A 213 -23.91 6.02 12.77
C LYS A 213 -23.50 7.34 13.41
N PHE A 214 -22.43 7.95 12.92
CA PHE A 214 -21.96 9.26 13.37
C PHE A 214 -22.96 10.38 13.09
N LEU A 215 -23.67 10.31 11.95
CA LEU A 215 -24.78 11.22 11.62
C LEU A 215 -25.99 10.99 12.52
N GLU A 216 -26.40 9.74 12.71
CA GLU A 216 -27.54 9.36 13.56
C GLU A 216 -27.36 9.83 15.01
N ASP A 217 -26.18 9.55 15.59
CA ASP A 217 -25.91 9.82 17.00
C ASP A 217 -25.78 11.33 17.29
N SER A 218 -25.41 12.13 16.29
CA SER A 218 -25.25 13.60 16.41
C SER A 218 -26.54 14.37 16.16
N GLY A 219 -27.49 13.79 15.40
CA GLY A 219 -28.77 14.43 15.09
C GLY A 219 -28.60 15.80 14.40
N SER A 220 -29.27 16.83 14.93
CA SER A 220 -29.15 18.22 14.43
C SER A 220 -28.10 19.05 15.20
N ASN A 221 -27.41 18.47 16.18
CA ASN A 221 -26.56 19.21 17.11
C ASN A 221 -25.09 19.25 16.63
N TRP A 222 -24.85 19.97 15.55
CA TRP A 222 -23.52 20.11 14.95
C TRP A 222 -22.85 21.42 15.38
N PRO A 223 -21.58 21.39 15.84
CA PRO A 223 -20.87 22.60 16.27
C PRO A 223 -20.84 23.73 15.25
N GLY A 224 -20.66 23.40 13.95
CA GLY A 224 -20.69 24.36 12.84
C GLY A 224 -22.05 24.50 12.14
N GLY A 225 -23.13 23.97 12.72
CA GLY A 225 -24.47 24.00 12.13
C GLY A 225 -24.53 23.35 10.74
N ASP A 226 -25.09 24.07 9.76
CA ASP A 226 -25.17 23.61 8.36
C ASP A 226 -23.84 23.72 7.61
N LEU A 227 -22.89 24.51 8.12
CA LEU A 227 -21.56 24.68 7.55
C LEU A 227 -20.51 23.79 8.23
N ASP A 228 -20.96 22.84 9.06
CA ASP A 228 -20.06 21.96 9.81
C ASP A 228 -19.28 21.03 8.87
N PRO A 229 -17.93 21.11 8.85
CA PRO A 229 -17.12 20.30 7.95
C PRO A 229 -17.12 18.81 8.33
N ILE A 230 -17.29 18.46 9.60
CA ILE A 230 -17.36 17.07 10.07
C ILE A 230 -18.68 16.45 9.63
N ARG A 231 -19.80 17.19 9.77
CA ARG A 231 -21.09 16.78 9.21
C ARG A 231 -20.97 16.51 7.72
N ALA A 232 -20.40 17.46 6.98
CA ALA A 232 -20.21 17.33 5.54
C ALA A 232 -19.31 16.15 5.16
N ASN A 233 -18.32 15.79 5.99
CA ASN A 233 -17.47 14.61 5.78
C ASN A 233 -18.25 13.32 6.03
N ALA A 234 -19.04 13.26 7.10
CA ALA A 234 -19.87 12.10 7.42
C ALA A 234 -20.99 11.88 6.38
N GLU A 235 -21.65 12.94 5.93
CA GLU A 235 -22.62 12.90 4.82
C GLU A 235 -21.96 12.38 3.53
N MET A 236 -20.75 12.84 3.23
CA MET A 236 -19.96 12.36 2.09
C MET A 236 -19.60 10.88 2.21
N LEU A 237 -19.14 10.43 3.39
CA LEU A 237 -18.72 9.05 3.67
C LEU A 237 -19.87 8.08 4.00
N SER A 238 -21.10 8.56 4.13
CA SER A 238 -22.30 7.71 4.21
C SER A 238 -22.73 7.17 2.84
N ARG A 239 -22.18 7.72 1.75
CA ARG A 239 -22.53 7.36 0.38
C ARG A 239 -21.64 6.24 -0.14
N GLU A 240 -22.27 5.19 -0.65
CA GLU A 240 -21.59 3.98 -1.12
C GLU A 240 -20.55 4.27 -2.22
N GLU A 241 -20.89 5.17 -3.15
CA GLU A 241 -20.00 5.52 -4.27
C GLU A 241 -18.76 6.29 -3.83
N VAL A 242 -18.91 7.11 -2.79
CA VAL A 242 -17.81 7.91 -2.26
C VAL A 242 -16.91 7.07 -1.37
N VAL A 243 -17.47 6.12 -0.62
CA VAL A 243 -16.70 5.15 0.16
C VAL A 243 -15.88 4.23 -0.73
N ASP A 244 -16.45 3.70 -1.82
CA ASP A 244 -15.68 2.99 -2.86
C ASP A 244 -14.55 3.88 -3.42
N SER A 245 -14.86 5.16 -3.66
CA SER A 245 -13.88 6.13 -4.15
C SER A 245 -12.75 6.40 -3.13
N TRP A 246 -13.08 6.49 -1.85
CA TRP A 246 -12.10 6.56 -0.77
C TRP A 246 -11.21 5.31 -0.75
N CYS A 247 -11.81 4.12 -0.81
CA CYS A 247 -11.06 2.85 -0.87
C CYS A 247 -10.15 2.77 -2.10
N ARG A 248 -10.54 3.32 -3.25
CA ARG A 248 -9.67 3.43 -4.45
C ARG A 248 -8.47 4.32 -4.21
N CYS A 249 -8.66 5.50 -3.61
CA CYS A 249 -7.57 6.42 -3.28
C CYS A 249 -6.59 5.77 -2.30
N VAL A 250 -7.11 5.16 -1.25
CA VAL A 250 -6.30 4.46 -0.23
C VAL A 250 -5.59 3.24 -0.81
N ARG A 251 -6.23 2.51 -1.75
CA ARG A 251 -5.58 1.41 -2.46
C ARG A 251 -4.46 1.91 -3.39
N GLY A 252 -4.64 3.07 -4.01
CA GLY A 252 -3.56 3.74 -4.73
C GLY A 252 -2.38 4.04 -3.82
N ALA A 253 -2.64 4.54 -2.61
CA ALA A 253 -1.61 4.81 -1.62
C ALA A 253 -0.88 3.54 -1.14
N GLU A 254 -1.57 2.41 -0.92
CA GLU A 254 -0.91 1.12 -0.61
C GLU A 254 0.09 0.72 -1.70
N ILE A 255 -0.28 0.88 -2.97
CA ILE A 255 0.58 0.54 -4.11
C ILE A 255 1.77 1.51 -4.20
N VAL A 256 1.53 2.82 -4.06
CA VAL A 256 2.59 3.83 -4.07
C VAL A 256 3.56 3.64 -2.90
N GLY A 257 3.04 3.34 -1.71
CA GLY A 257 3.83 3.08 -0.50
C GLY A 257 4.56 1.73 -0.54
N GLY A 258 4.06 0.75 -1.30
CA GLY A 258 4.68 -0.57 -1.45
C GLY A 258 4.36 -1.54 -0.31
N PHE A 259 3.29 -1.31 0.45
CA PHE A 259 2.85 -2.17 1.55
C PHE A 259 1.32 -2.16 1.69
N ASN A 260 0.78 -3.25 2.24
CA ASN A 260 -0.66 -3.35 2.55
C ASN A 260 -0.94 -2.66 3.90
N PHE A 261 -2.03 -1.91 3.98
CA PHE A 261 -2.49 -1.25 5.19
C PHE A 261 -3.20 -2.26 6.11
N SER A 262 -2.91 -2.15 7.40
CA SER A 262 -3.60 -2.92 8.44
C SER A 262 -4.96 -2.29 8.77
N TYR A 263 -5.81 -2.98 9.54
CA TYR A 263 -7.04 -2.36 10.06
C TYR A 263 -6.73 -1.10 10.89
N ARG A 264 -5.60 -1.08 11.60
CA ARG A 264 -5.18 0.09 12.39
C ARG A 264 -4.92 1.30 11.49
N ASP A 265 -4.24 1.08 10.36
CA ASP A 265 -3.93 2.14 9.40
C ASP A 265 -5.21 2.67 8.77
N LEU A 266 -6.09 1.77 8.32
CA LEU A 266 -7.37 2.14 7.71
C LEU A 266 -8.29 2.88 8.69
N TRP A 267 -8.39 2.45 9.94
CA TRP A 267 -9.16 3.18 10.96
C TRP A 267 -8.53 4.53 11.33
N GLY A 268 -7.20 4.64 11.28
CA GLY A 268 -6.51 5.92 11.44
C GLY A 268 -6.85 6.89 10.30
N LEU A 269 -6.79 6.42 9.05
CA LEU A 269 -7.17 7.21 7.88
C LEU A 269 -8.66 7.56 7.85
N ALA A 270 -9.53 6.64 8.25
CA ALA A 270 -10.97 6.87 8.36
C ALA A 270 -11.30 7.92 9.42
N SER A 271 -10.64 7.86 10.58
CA SER A 271 -10.80 8.87 11.63
C SER A 271 -10.36 10.25 11.13
N LEU A 272 -9.20 10.32 10.47
CA LEU A 272 -8.72 11.57 9.88
C LEU A 272 -9.65 12.11 8.78
N ALA A 273 -10.22 11.23 7.96
CA ALA A 273 -11.18 11.59 6.92
C ALA A 273 -12.50 12.15 7.50
N LEU A 274 -12.99 11.57 8.60
CA LEU A 274 -14.22 11.99 9.26
C LEU A 274 -14.05 13.30 10.04
N ILE A 275 -13.18 13.31 11.04
CA ILE A 275 -13.09 14.41 12.02
C ILE A 275 -11.89 15.34 11.80
N GLY A 276 -10.94 14.97 10.94
CA GLY A 276 -9.70 15.73 10.77
C GLY A 276 -8.71 15.57 11.93
N PRO A 277 -7.57 16.29 11.88
CA PRO A 277 -6.58 16.27 12.95
C PRO A 277 -7.15 16.91 14.23
N SER A 278 -6.94 16.25 15.36
CA SER A 278 -7.38 16.79 16.67
C SER A 278 -6.37 17.82 17.19
N PRO A 279 -6.84 18.94 17.76
CA PRO A 279 -5.99 19.80 18.58
C PRO A 279 -5.55 19.07 19.86
N ASP A 280 -4.53 19.60 20.55
CA ASP A 280 -3.89 18.99 21.73
C ASP A 280 -4.87 18.65 22.87
N GLY A 281 -6.01 19.34 22.99
CA GLY A 281 -7.05 19.02 23.98
C GLY A 281 -8.26 18.23 23.46
N GLY A 282 -8.10 17.51 22.36
CA GLY A 282 -9.07 16.50 21.91
C GLY A 282 -10.31 17.05 21.19
N THR A 283 -11.32 16.19 21.07
CA THR A 283 -12.56 16.45 20.30
C THR A 283 -13.40 17.59 20.87
N ALA A 284 -13.36 17.84 22.19
CA ALA A 284 -14.09 18.95 22.81
C ALA A 284 -13.55 20.33 22.37
N GLN A 285 -12.22 20.46 22.26
CA GLN A 285 -11.61 21.68 21.74
C GLN A 285 -11.86 21.86 20.24
N LEU A 286 -11.89 20.76 19.48
CA LEU A 286 -12.27 20.81 18.07
C LEU A 286 -13.71 21.34 17.90
N ALA A 287 -14.67 20.83 18.66
CA ALA A 287 -16.06 21.29 18.61
C ALA A 287 -16.18 22.78 18.96
N GLU A 288 -15.46 23.23 19.99
CA GLU A 288 -15.40 24.65 20.35
C GLU A 288 -14.84 25.52 19.22
N LEU A 289 -13.78 25.05 18.57
CA LEU A 289 -13.15 25.76 17.47
C LEU A 289 -14.07 25.88 16.25
N LEU A 290 -14.72 24.78 15.86
CA LEU A 290 -15.66 24.76 14.74
C LEU A 290 -16.85 25.72 14.98
N ARG A 291 -17.34 25.77 16.21
CA ARG A 291 -18.41 26.71 16.59
C ARG A 291 -17.98 28.16 16.44
N ARG A 292 -16.78 28.51 16.91
CA ARG A 292 -16.23 29.86 16.75
C ARG A 292 -16.10 30.25 15.28
N HIS A 293 -15.53 29.38 14.45
CA HIS A 293 -15.41 29.66 13.03
C HIS A 293 -16.78 29.81 12.35
N SER A 294 -17.79 29.05 12.77
CA SER A 294 -19.17 29.22 12.29
C SER A 294 -19.77 30.56 12.72
N GLU A 295 -19.59 30.95 13.99
CA GLU A 295 -20.01 32.27 14.50
C GLU A 295 -19.30 33.40 13.75
N ASP A 296 -18.02 33.25 13.42
CA ASP A 296 -17.25 34.22 12.63
C ASP A 296 -17.81 34.37 11.20
N VAL A 297 -18.34 33.31 10.59
CA VAL A 297 -19.02 33.39 9.28
C VAL A 297 -20.30 34.23 9.37
N GLU A 298 -21.07 34.09 10.44
CA GLU A 298 -22.33 34.82 10.65
C GLU A 298 -22.08 36.30 11.01
N GLN A 299 -21.04 36.56 11.81
CA GLN A 299 -20.71 37.89 12.33
C GLN A 299 -19.75 38.69 11.43
N ALA A 300 -19.27 38.10 10.33
CA ALA A 300 -18.33 38.73 9.41
C ALA A 300 -18.83 40.10 8.90
N ARG A 301 -18.01 41.14 9.06
CA ARG A 301 -18.36 42.52 8.69
C ARG A 301 -18.14 42.82 7.22
N ASN A 302 -17.24 42.06 6.58
CA ASN A 302 -16.87 42.22 5.19
C ASN A 302 -16.68 40.85 4.50
N LYS A 303 -16.60 40.88 3.17
CA LYS A 303 -16.45 39.66 2.35
C LYS A 303 -15.17 38.88 2.68
N LYS A 304 -14.09 39.58 3.05
CA LYS A 304 -12.78 39.00 3.36
C LYS A 304 -12.80 38.20 4.65
N GLU A 305 -13.37 38.75 5.73
CA GLU A 305 -13.60 38.06 7.00
C GLU A 305 -14.47 36.82 6.82
N LYS A 306 -15.56 36.94 6.05
CA LYS A 306 -16.45 35.81 5.76
C LYS A 306 -15.71 34.68 5.04
N CYS A 307 -14.95 35.00 3.99
CA CYS A 307 -14.18 34.01 3.26
C CYS A 307 -13.07 33.40 4.11
N LYS A 308 -12.44 34.18 4.98
CA LYS A 308 -11.42 33.70 5.90
C LYS A 308 -11.98 32.60 6.83
N ALA A 309 -13.12 32.86 7.47
CA ALA A 309 -13.78 31.89 8.34
C ALA A 309 -14.24 30.63 7.58
N LEU A 310 -14.72 30.79 6.34
CA LEU A 310 -15.06 29.65 5.46
C LEU A 310 -13.84 28.81 5.08
N VAL A 311 -12.69 29.44 4.80
CA VAL A 311 -11.42 28.72 4.54
C VAL A 311 -10.98 27.96 5.80
N GLU A 312 -11.14 28.55 6.98
CA GLU A 312 -10.83 27.89 8.26
C GLU A 312 -11.68 26.63 8.48
N LEU A 313 -12.99 26.68 8.20
CA LEU A 313 -13.88 25.51 8.21
C LEU A 313 -13.50 24.49 7.13
N ALA A 314 -13.24 24.94 5.90
CA ALA A 314 -12.93 24.08 4.76
C ALA A 314 -11.63 23.27 4.93
N ASN A 315 -10.68 23.75 5.74
CA ASN A 315 -9.47 22.99 6.07
C ASN A 315 -9.76 21.69 6.85
N TYR A 316 -10.94 21.55 7.45
CA TYR A 316 -11.37 20.32 8.13
C TYR A 316 -12.03 19.30 7.18
N ARG A 317 -12.15 19.61 5.89
CA ARG A 317 -12.77 18.71 4.92
C ARG A 317 -11.91 17.48 4.64
N CYS A 318 -12.57 16.35 4.43
CA CYS A 318 -11.97 15.03 4.24
C CYS A 318 -10.90 15.04 3.14
N HIS A 319 -11.21 15.60 1.98
CA HIS A 319 -10.28 15.65 0.83
C HIS A 319 -9.09 16.60 1.05
N VAL A 320 -9.11 17.47 2.07
CA VAL A 320 -7.94 18.27 2.46
C VAL A 320 -7.06 17.46 3.42
N ASN A 321 -7.66 16.92 4.47
CA ASN A 321 -6.93 16.27 5.58
C ASN A 321 -6.35 14.91 5.21
N LEU A 322 -7.05 14.12 4.40
CA LEU A 322 -6.63 12.77 4.02
C LEU A 322 -5.25 12.76 3.31
N PHE A 323 -4.88 13.87 2.67
CA PHE A 323 -3.61 14.03 1.95
C PHE A 323 -2.62 14.98 2.67
N GLY A 324 -2.80 15.21 3.98
CA GLY A 324 -1.85 15.95 4.81
C GLY A 324 -1.93 17.48 4.71
N GLY A 325 -3.08 18.04 4.35
CA GLY A 325 -3.26 19.48 4.16
C GLY A 325 -2.83 19.97 2.77
N LEU A 326 -3.31 21.14 2.35
CA LEU A 326 -2.98 21.69 1.01
C LEU A 326 -1.52 22.19 0.96
N LYS A 327 -0.90 22.14 -0.22
CA LYS A 327 0.47 22.62 -0.44
C LYS A 327 0.53 24.15 -0.58
N ALA A 328 -0.55 24.76 -1.07
CA ALA A 328 -0.69 26.21 -1.09
C ALA A 328 -0.66 26.77 0.33
N ALA A 329 0.01 27.91 0.51
CA ALA A 329 -0.06 28.65 1.75
C ALA A 329 -1.51 29.04 2.05
N LEU A 330 -1.88 29.04 3.33
CA LEU A 330 -3.21 29.44 3.77
C LEU A 330 -3.44 30.92 3.39
N PRO A 331 -4.49 31.23 2.62
CA PRO A 331 -4.73 32.58 2.13
C PRO A 331 -5.29 33.48 3.24
N LEU A 332 -5.38 34.79 2.97
CA LEU A 332 -6.09 35.77 3.80
C LEU A 332 -5.59 35.90 5.26
N GLY A 333 -4.34 35.49 5.54
CA GLY A 333 -3.78 35.55 6.90
C GLY A 333 -4.49 34.60 7.87
N VAL A 334 -5.04 33.49 7.37
CA VAL A 334 -5.49 32.37 8.20
C VAL A 334 -4.27 31.80 8.94
N ALA A 335 -4.40 31.66 10.25
CA ALA A 335 -3.32 31.10 11.06
C ALA A 335 -3.19 29.60 10.76
N SER A 336 -1.97 29.15 10.45
CA SER A 336 -1.67 27.72 10.45
C SER A 336 -1.82 27.23 11.88
N GLN A 337 -2.89 26.50 12.19
CA GLN A 337 -2.96 25.80 13.45
C GLN A 337 -1.92 24.68 13.46
N PRO A 338 -1.24 24.42 14.58
CA PRO A 338 -0.40 23.25 14.73
C PRO A 338 -1.30 22.02 14.79
N LEU A 339 -1.67 21.51 13.62
CA LEU A 339 -2.44 20.29 13.49
C LEU A 339 -1.49 19.11 13.73
N VAL A 340 -1.75 18.34 14.77
CA VAL A 340 -0.95 17.15 15.09
C VAL A 340 -1.43 16.01 14.21
N TYR A 341 -0.72 15.80 13.10
CA TYR A 341 -0.85 14.58 12.32
C TYR A 341 -0.02 13.49 12.98
N VAL A 342 -0.64 12.35 13.27
CA VAL A 342 0.10 11.14 13.64
C VAL A 342 0.91 10.74 12.41
N GLN A 343 2.21 11.01 12.43
CA GLN A 343 3.14 10.62 11.36
C GLN A 343 3.29 9.10 11.39
N ASN A 344 2.67 8.43 10.42
CA ASN A 344 2.84 7.00 10.17
C ASN A 344 3.05 6.77 8.66
N ASP A 345 3.45 5.55 8.31
CA ASP A 345 3.76 5.20 6.92
C ASP A 345 2.52 5.34 6.03
N ALA A 346 1.33 5.02 6.53
CA ALA A 346 0.08 5.14 5.78
C ALA A 346 -0.23 6.60 5.39
N MET A 347 0.00 7.56 6.29
CA MET A 347 -0.13 8.99 6.01
C MET A 347 0.89 9.46 4.98
N SER A 348 2.13 8.99 5.07
CA SER A 348 3.18 9.30 4.09
C SER A 348 2.83 8.74 2.70
N ALA A 349 2.25 7.54 2.66
CA ALA A 349 1.76 6.92 1.44
C ALA A 349 0.58 7.69 0.84
N MET A 350 -0.38 8.15 1.66
CA MET A 350 -1.48 9.01 1.21
C MET A 350 -0.98 10.31 0.59
N ALA A 351 -0.05 11.02 1.25
CA ALA A 351 0.55 12.24 0.72
C ALA A 351 1.34 12.01 -0.59
N SER A 352 1.93 10.82 -0.75
CA SER A 352 2.62 10.42 -1.98
C SER A 352 1.66 10.09 -3.13
N ALA A 353 0.44 9.67 -2.81
CA ALA A 353 -0.65 9.39 -3.75
C ALA A 353 -1.62 10.58 -3.92
N ASP A 354 -1.28 11.76 -3.38
CA ASP A 354 -2.08 12.98 -3.47
C ASP A 354 -2.36 13.35 -4.93
N PRO A 355 -3.64 13.48 -5.35
CA PRO A 355 -4.02 13.87 -6.71
C PRO A 355 -3.25 15.08 -7.25
N LEU A 356 -2.81 16.01 -6.41
CA LEU A 356 -2.00 17.18 -6.81
C LEU A 356 -0.63 16.82 -7.44
N GLN A 357 -0.13 15.59 -7.28
CA GLN A 357 1.19 15.16 -7.79
C GLN A 357 1.16 14.81 -9.28
N ASP A 358 0.08 14.19 -9.75
CA ASP A 358 -0.07 13.75 -11.14
C ASP A 358 -1.55 13.59 -11.48
N VAL A 359 -2.06 14.57 -12.21
CA VAL A 359 -3.46 14.67 -12.63
C VAL A 359 -3.56 14.29 -14.09
N SER A 360 -4.55 13.47 -14.43
CA SER A 360 -4.85 13.18 -15.84
C SER A 360 -5.14 14.47 -16.61
N ARG A 361 -4.63 14.58 -17.84
CA ARG A 361 -4.88 15.74 -18.72
C ARG A 361 -6.36 16.10 -18.83
N ALA A 362 -7.26 15.12 -18.88
CA ALA A 362 -8.70 15.33 -18.92
C ALA A 362 -9.20 16.09 -17.68
N ALA A 363 -8.85 15.61 -16.48
CA ALA A 363 -9.22 16.29 -15.23
C ALA A 363 -8.63 17.71 -15.13
N SER A 364 -7.41 17.93 -15.62
CA SER A 364 -6.82 19.27 -15.69
C SER A 364 -7.60 20.20 -16.63
N CYS A 365 -8.10 19.69 -17.77
CA CYS A 365 -8.93 20.45 -18.69
C CYS A 365 -10.31 20.77 -18.09
N ASP A 366 -10.96 19.80 -17.46
CA ASP A 366 -12.26 19.98 -16.80
C ASP A 366 -12.17 21.08 -15.73
N LEU A 367 -11.14 20.99 -14.86
CA LEU A 367 -10.91 21.97 -13.79
C LEU A 367 -10.48 23.34 -14.32
N ALA A 368 -9.73 23.40 -15.43
CA ALA A 368 -9.36 24.68 -16.02
C ALA A 368 -10.59 25.48 -16.45
N GLY A 369 -11.60 24.82 -17.05
CA GLY A 369 -12.86 25.46 -17.43
C GLY A 369 -13.64 25.99 -16.22
N VAL A 370 -13.70 25.19 -15.14
CA VAL A 370 -14.32 25.57 -13.86
C VAL A 370 -13.61 26.79 -13.24
N MET A 371 -12.28 26.80 -13.23
CA MET A 371 -11.50 27.91 -12.66
C MET A 371 -11.63 29.22 -13.45
N VAL A 372 -11.86 29.16 -14.77
CA VAL A 372 -12.14 30.38 -15.56
C VAL A 372 -13.40 31.08 -15.05
N GLN A 373 -14.46 30.34 -14.72
CA GLN A 373 -15.68 30.92 -14.15
C GLN A 373 -15.41 31.66 -12.83
N VAL A 374 -14.64 31.02 -11.94
CA VAL A 374 -14.22 31.60 -10.66
C VAL A 374 -13.44 32.89 -10.87
N ILE A 375 -12.47 32.87 -11.80
CA ILE A 375 -11.61 34.02 -12.12
C ILE A 375 -12.45 35.21 -12.61
N ASP A 376 -13.53 34.95 -13.34
CA ASP A 376 -14.48 35.94 -13.84
C ASP A 376 -15.54 36.36 -12.81
N GLY A 377 -15.44 35.89 -11.55
CA GLY A 377 -16.33 36.26 -10.45
C GLY A 377 -17.62 35.43 -10.35
N HIS A 378 -17.77 34.40 -11.18
CA HIS A 378 -18.94 33.53 -11.20
C HIS A 378 -18.74 32.29 -10.33
N SER A 379 -19.83 31.84 -9.68
CA SER A 379 -19.84 30.58 -8.94
C SER A 379 -19.52 29.41 -9.88
N SER A 380 -18.67 28.50 -9.40
CA SER A 380 -18.21 27.35 -10.18
C SER A 380 -18.92 26.05 -9.80
N ALA A 381 -19.72 26.06 -8.74
CA ALA A 381 -20.42 24.89 -8.20
C ALA A 381 -21.26 24.16 -9.26
N ASP A 382 -22.07 24.89 -10.03
CA ASP A 382 -22.94 24.30 -11.07
C ASP A 382 -22.14 23.60 -12.18
N GLU A 383 -21.06 24.21 -12.65
CA GLU A 383 -20.24 23.64 -13.72
C GLU A 383 -19.40 22.46 -13.21
N PHE A 384 -18.82 22.61 -12.02
CA PHE A 384 -18.02 21.58 -11.37
C PHE A 384 -18.85 20.33 -11.07
N THR A 385 -20.04 20.48 -10.51
CA THR A 385 -20.90 19.35 -10.14
C THR A 385 -21.53 18.64 -11.36
N LYS A 386 -21.65 19.31 -12.51
CA LYS A 386 -22.07 18.70 -13.79
C LYS A 386 -21.03 17.79 -14.42
N VAL A 387 -19.74 17.95 -14.08
CA VAL A 387 -18.67 17.10 -14.62
C VAL A 387 -18.93 15.62 -14.32
N HIS A 388 -19.47 15.31 -13.13
CA HIS A 388 -19.82 13.93 -12.77
C HIS A 388 -20.86 13.88 -11.63
N PRO A 389 -21.87 12.98 -11.67
CA PRO A 389 -22.92 12.91 -10.65
C PRO A 389 -22.42 12.73 -9.21
N ARG A 390 -21.28 12.04 -9.02
CA ARG A 390 -20.66 11.89 -7.69
C ARG A 390 -20.12 13.19 -7.10
N LEU A 391 -19.76 14.17 -7.93
CA LEU A 391 -19.30 15.47 -7.44
C LEU A 391 -20.48 16.21 -6.80
N LEU A 392 -21.62 16.26 -7.48
CA LEU A 392 -22.87 16.79 -6.92
C LEU A 392 -23.24 16.06 -5.63
N ALA A 393 -23.09 14.74 -5.60
CA ALA A 393 -23.37 13.95 -4.41
C ALA A 393 -22.45 14.33 -3.23
N ALA A 394 -21.16 14.51 -3.45
CA ALA A 394 -20.22 14.83 -2.37
C ALA A 394 -20.25 16.32 -1.94
N TRP A 395 -20.92 17.18 -2.70
CA TRP A 395 -20.93 18.63 -2.51
C TRP A 395 -21.84 19.03 -1.35
N SER A 396 -21.33 19.86 -0.44
CA SER A 396 -22.01 20.24 0.80
C SER A 396 -22.35 21.75 0.85
N PRO A 397 -23.24 22.18 1.76
CA PRO A 397 -23.53 23.60 1.93
C PRO A 397 -22.30 24.46 2.26
N LEU A 398 -21.30 23.90 2.95
CA LEU A 398 -20.02 24.57 3.18
C LEU A 398 -19.27 24.82 1.86
N ASP A 399 -19.30 23.86 0.93
CA ASP A 399 -18.64 23.97 -0.37
C ASP A 399 -19.30 25.08 -1.22
N ASP A 400 -20.63 25.16 -1.21
CA ASP A 400 -21.40 26.25 -1.86
C ASP A 400 -21.08 27.62 -1.27
N ALA A 401 -21.07 27.73 0.07
CA ALA A 401 -20.77 28.97 0.76
C ALA A 401 -19.33 29.44 0.45
N LEU A 402 -18.38 28.51 0.43
CA LEU A 402 -16.97 28.75 0.09
C LEU A 402 -16.83 29.21 -1.38
N ASP A 403 -17.39 28.47 -2.34
CA ASP A 403 -17.33 28.81 -3.77
C ASP A 403 -17.90 30.21 -4.04
N SER A 404 -19.05 30.53 -3.44
CA SER A 404 -19.64 31.87 -3.58
C SER A 404 -18.76 32.96 -2.97
N ALA A 405 -18.14 32.70 -1.81
CA ALA A 405 -17.28 33.67 -1.15
C ALA A 405 -15.98 33.92 -1.94
N VAL A 406 -15.35 32.86 -2.43
CA VAL A 406 -14.14 32.94 -3.26
C VAL A 406 -14.43 33.72 -4.54
N SER A 407 -15.46 33.32 -5.28
CA SER A 407 -15.83 33.95 -6.56
C SER A 407 -16.10 35.45 -6.40
N LYS A 408 -16.82 35.86 -5.35
CA LYS A 408 -17.09 37.28 -5.05
C LYS A 408 -15.85 38.08 -4.66
N LEU A 409 -14.82 37.44 -4.08
CA LEU A 409 -13.58 38.12 -3.70
C LEU A 409 -12.62 38.28 -4.87
N VAL A 410 -12.55 37.28 -5.76
CA VAL A 410 -11.63 37.30 -6.91
C VAL A 410 -12.19 37.99 -8.15
N ASP A 411 -13.48 38.38 -8.12
CA ASP A 411 -14.17 39.13 -9.17
C ASP A 411 -13.38 40.39 -9.57
N PRO A 412 -12.95 40.53 -10.84
CA PRO A 412 -12.23 41.69 -11.34
C PRO A 412 -12.89 43.04 -11.06
N MET A 413 -14.22 43.08 -10.90
CA MET A 413 -14.99 44.30 -10.61
C MET A 413 -15.00 44.68 -9.11
N ASN A 414 -14.44 43.85 -8.23
CA ASN A 414 -14.37 44.12 -6.81
C ASN A 414 -13.36 45.24 -6.49
N SER A 415 -13.80 46.39 -5.99
CA SER A 415 -12.90 47.52 -5.69
C SER A 415 -11.86 47.26 -4.59
N ASP A 416 -12.04 46.18 -3.81
CA ASP A 416 -11.20 45.82 -2.64
C ASP A 416 -9.92 45.05 -3.02
N HIS A 417 -9.55 44.98 -4.31
CA HIS A 417 -8.41 44.22 -4.83
C HIS A 417 -7.05 44.55 -4.21
N VAL A 418 -6.89 45.76 -3.66
CA VAL A 418 -5.58 46.25 -3.18
C VAL A 418 -5.09 45.49 -1.93
N GLU A 419 -5.99 44.81 -1.19
CA GLU A 419 -5.66 44.12 0.07
C GLU A 419 -5.79 42.58 0.04
N ILE A 420 -6.06 41.98 -1.13
CA ILE A 420 -6.32 40.54 -1.25
C ILE A 420 -5.22 39.88 -2.08
N ASP A 421 -4.56 38.86 -1.51
CA ASP A 421 -3.70 37.95 -2.26
C ASP A 421 -4.55 37.02 -3.15
N ARG A 422 -4.99 37.56 -4.30
CA ARG A 422 -5.84 36.86 -5.27
C ARG A 422 -5.17 35.61 -5.81
N ILE A 423 -3.86 35.66 -6.07
CA ILE A 423 -3.11 34.52 -6.61
C ILE A 423 -3.02 33.41 -5.57
N GLY A 424 -2.72 33.75 -4.31
CA GLY A 424 -2.71 32.78 -3.21
C GLY A 424 -4.07 32.12 -3.01
N LEU A 425 -5.15 32.90 -3.01
CA LEU A 425 -6.52 32.37 -2.85
C LEU A 425 -6.93 31.44 -4.01
N LEU A 426 -6.70 31.84 -5.25
CA LEU A 426 -7.00 31.00 -6.42
C LEU A 426 -6.14 29.73 -6.45
N SER A 427 -4.87 29.82 -6.08
CA SER A 427 -3.98 28.67 -5.97
C SER A 427 -4.49 27.68 -4.92
N TRP A 428 -4.84 28.16 -3.72
CA TRP A 428 -5.42 27.34 -2.66
C TRP A 428 -6.75 26.70 -3.10
N TYR A 429 -7.66 27.48 -3.69
CA TYR A 429 -8.97 26.98 -4.10
C TYR A 429 -8.90 25.97 -5.25
N SER A 430 -7.97 26.16 -6.20
CA SER A 430 -7.74 25.17 -7.26
C SER A 430 -7.24 23.82 -6.72
N GLN A 431 -6.39 23.84 -5.69
CA GLN A 431 -5.93 22.62 -5.01
C GLN A 431 -7.07 21.95 -4.23
N TYR A 432 -7.92 22.76 -3.59
CA TYR A 432 -9.13 22.29 -2.91
C TYR A 432 -10.04 21.50 -3.87
N LEU A 433 -10.44 22.13 -4.99
CA LEU A 433 -11.30 21.50 -6.00
C LEU A 433 -10.66 20.26 -6.63
N LEU A 434 -9.36 20.30 -6.92
CA LEU A 434 -8.67 19.16 -7.52
C LEU A 434 -8.61 17.95 -6.58
N ARG A 435 -8.38 18.15 -5.28
CA ARG A 435 -8.45 17.05 -4.30
C ARG A 435 -9.88 16.57 -4.08
N PHE A 436 -10.86 17.48 -4.08
CA PHE A 436 -12.27 17.11 -4.04
C PHE A 436 -12.60 16.19 -5.22
N TYR A 437 -12.23 16.60 -6.44
CA TYR A 437 -12.40 15.80 -7.66
C TYR A 437 -11.71 14.44 -7.55
N GLY A 438 -10.45 14.43 -7.09
CA GLY A 438 -9.68 13.21 -6.89
C GLY A 438 -10.37 12.24 -5.93
N LEU A 439 -10.77 12.70 -4.75
CA LEU A 439 -11.40 11.85 -3.74
C LEU A 439 -12.81 11.37 -4.16
N ALA A 440 -13.67 12.28 -4.61
CA ALA A 440 -15.06 11.96 -4.95
C ALA A 440 -15.18 10.98 -6.14
N LEU A 441 -14.18 10.94 -7.01
CA LEU A 441 -14.12 10.03 -8.16
C LEU A 441 -13.19 8.83 -7.95
N GLY A 442 -12.46 8.77 -6.83
CA GLY A 442 -11.54 7.67 -6.53
C GLY A 442 -10.30 7.67 -7.42
N LYS A 443 -9.79 8.87 -7.71
CA LYS A 443 -8.69 9.15 -8.63
C LYS A 443 -7.44 9.65 -7.85
N PRO A 444 -6.62 8.74 -7.28
CA PRO A 444 -5.31 9.12 -6.72
C PRO A 444 -4.33 9.56 -7.82
N ALA A 445 -3.16 10.07 -7.46
CA ALA A 445 -2.10 10.36 -8.41
C ALA A 445 -1.63 9.11 -9.17
N PHE A 446 -0.98 9.33 -10.33
CA PHE A 446 -0.33 8.28 -11.12
C PHE A 446 -1.26 7.18 -11.62
N LEU A 447 -2.52 7.53 -11.94
CA LEU A 447 -3.55 6.60 -12.41
C LEU A 447 -3.09 5.65 -13.53
N GLY A 448 -2.31 6.15 -14.49
CA GLY A 448 -1.77 5.34 -15.58
C GLY A 448 -0.83 4.25 -15.07
N VAL A 449 0.09 4.61 -14.18
CA VAL A 449 1.05 3.70 -13.55
C VAL A 449 0.35 2.67 -12.67
N LEU A 450 -0.60 3.12 -11.84
CA LEU A 450 -1.39 2.25 -10.97
C LEU A 450 -2.22 1.24 -11.79
N GLY A 451 -2.81 1.69 -12.89
CA GLY A 451 -3.54 0.83 -13.83
C GLY A 451 -2.67 -0.23 -14.49
N GLU A 452 -1.47 0.13 -14.93
CA GLU A 452 -0.49 -0.84 -15.47
C GLU A 452 0.01 -1.82 -14.41
N TYR A 453 0.30 -1.33 -13.21
CA TYR A 453 0.71 -2.15 -12.07
C TYR A 453 -0.34 -3.24 -11.75
N GLN A 454 -1.61 -2.83 -11.62
CA GLN A 454 -2.69 -3.79 -11.35
C GLN A 454 -2.94 -4.76 -12.50
N ARG A 455 -2.73 -4.34 -13.76
CA ARG A 455 -2.79 -5.24 -14.92
C ARG A 455 -1.68 -6.28 -14.89
N CYS A 456 -0.47 -5.89 -14.49
CA CYS A 456 0.64 -6.83 -14.28
C CYS A 456 0.32 -7.80 -13.14
N LEU A 457 -0.23 -7.32 -12.03
CA LEU A 457 -0.62 -8.16 -10.89
C LEU A 457 -1.65 -9.23 -11.31
N LYS A 458 -2.69 -8.83 -12.05
CA LYS A 458 -3.71 -9.75 -12.58
C LYS A 458 -3.13 -10.80 -13.52
N ARG A 459 -2.19 -10.42 -14.39
CA ARG A 459 -1.48 -11.36 -15.27
C ARG A 459 -0.64 -12.35 -14.46
N GLY A 460 0.13 -11.85 -13.49
CA GLY A 460 0.98 -12.68 -12.66
C GLY A 460 0.19 -13.67 -11.80
N LEU A 461 -0.98 -13.29 -11.28
CA LEU A 461 -1.88 -14.21 -10.58
C LEU A 461 -2.38 -15.33 -11.50
N ARG A 462 -2.57 -15.04 -12.79
CA ARG A 462 -2.96 -16.02 -13.83
C ARG A 462 -1.79 -16.81 -14.42
N ASN A 463 -0.58 -16.66 -13.87
CA ASN A 463 0.65 -17.22 -14.44
C ASN A 463 0.88 -16.80 -15.91
N GLU A 464 0.36 -15.64 -16.31
CA GLU A 464 0.56 -15.06 -17.63
C GLU A 464 1.84 -14.22 -17.68
N ASN A 465 2.48 -14.16 -18.86
CA ASN A 465 3.64 -13.29 -19.07
C ASN A 465 3.23 -11.80 -19.04
N LEU A 466 4.22 -10.95 -18.72
CA LEU A 466 4.09 -9.50 -18.88
C LEU A 466 3.70 -9.12 -20.31
N ALA A 467 2.98 -8.00 -20.46
CA ALA A 467 2.74 -7.43 -21.77
C ALA A 467 4.09 -7.05 -22.42
N LYS A 468 4.21 -7.26 -23.74
CA LYS A 468 5.49 -7.09 -24.46
C LYS A 468 6.09 -5.70 -24.25
N ASN A 469 5.27 -4.65 -24.40
CA ASN A 469 5.67 -3.26 -24.17
C ASN A 469 6.23 -3.03 -22.75
N ILE A 470 5.63 -3.62 -21.73
CA ILE A 470 6.09 -3.51 -20.33
C ILE A 470 7.38 -4.30 -20.11
N SER A 471 7.47 -5.51 -20.66
CA SER A 471 8.70 -6.31 -20.62
C SER A 471 9.86 -5.56 -21.28
N ASP A 472 9.65 -4.99 -22.47
CA ASP A 472 10.66 -4.23 -23.19
C ASP A 472 11.06 -2.96 -22.43
N ALA A 473 10.09 -2.25 -21.83
CA ALA A 473 10.34 -1.08 -21.00
C ALA A 473 11.18 -1.42 -19.75
N LEU A 474 10.85 -2.51 -19.04
CA LEU A 474 11.60 -2.99 -17.88
C LEU A 474 13.02 -3.41 -18.28
N LEU A 475 13.18 -4.13 -19.40
CA LEU A 475 14.51 -4.48 -19.91
C LEU A 475 15.36 -3.23 -20.19
N ARG A 476 14.77 -2.15 -20.74
CA ARG A 476 15.48 -0.87 -20.95
C ARG A 476 15.85 -0.15 -19.64
N VAL A 477 15.14 -0.41 -18.55
CA VAL A 477 15.51 0.09 -17.20
C VAL A 477 16.68 -0.72 -16.63
N PHE A 478 16.60 -2.05 -16.75
CA PHE A 478 17.62 -2.97 -16.24
C PHE A 478 18.93 -2.87 -17.02
N LEU A 479 18.83 -2.83 -18.35
CA LEU A 479 19.91 -2.83 -19.32
C LEU A 479 19.78 -1.56 -20.19
N PRO A 480 20.15 -0.38 -19.66
CA PRO A 480 20.06 0.85 -20.43
C PRO A 480 20.99 0.80 -21.65
N PRO A 481 20.51 1.20 -22.85
CA PRO A 481 21.32 1.18 -24.05
C PRO A 481 22.51 2.15 -23.93
N SER A 482 23.65 1.77 -24.48
CA SER A 482 24.89 2.55 -24.40
C SER A 482 25.22 3.26 -25.72
N GLY A 483 25.01 4.58 -25.78
CA GLY A 483 25.37 5.43 -26.93
C GLY A 483 24.25 5.68 -27.94
N GLU A 484 24.55 6.39 -29.04
CA GLU A 484 23.62 6.66 -30.17
C GLU A 484 23.39 5.45 -31.10
N ASP A 485 24.07 4.33 -30.85
CA ASP A 485 23.96 3.13 -31.69
C ASP A 485 22.56 2.52 -31.60
N ALA A 486 21.88 2.48 -32.74
CA ALA A 486 20.54 1.91 -32.95
C ALA A 486 20.42 0.40 -32.61
N ARG A 487 21.50 -0.27 -32.19
CA ARG A 487 21.55 -1.70 -31.85
C ARG A 487 21.14 -2.03 -30.42
N GLY A 488 20.93 -1.06 -29.54
CA GLY A 488 20.25 -1.28 -28.25
C GLY A 488 21.00 -2.15 -27.23
N THR A 489 22.31 -2.38 -27.38
CA THR A 489 23.12 -3.15 -26.41
C THR A 489 23.44 -2.33 -25.17
N ALA A 490 23.50 -3.00 -24.02
CA ALA A 490 23.87 -2.41 -22.74
C ALA A 490 25.32 -2.77 -22.38
N ARG A 491 26.07 -1.81 -21.81
CA ARG A 491 27.44 -2.00 -21.35
C ARG A 491 27.48 -2.05 -19.82
N LEU A 492 27.85 -3.20 -19.27
CA LEU A 492 27.94 -3.42 -17.82
C LEU A 492 29.42 -3.41 -17.38
N PRO A 493 29.87 -2.49 -16.52
CA PRO A 493 31.27 -2.44 -16.10
C PRO A 493 31.65 -3.61 -15.18
N VAL A 494 32.81 -4.22 -15.41
CA VAL A 494 33.24 -5.49 -14.75
C VAL A 494 34.13 -5.25 -13.52
N MET A 495 34.82 -4.11 -13.48
CA MET A 495 35.88 -3.81 -12.49
C MET A 495 35.63 -2.51 -11.73
N LYS A 496 34.38 -2.00 -11.77
CA LYS A 496 33.99 -0.82 -10.99
C LYS A 496 33.32 -1.24 -9.69
N PRO A 497 33.41 -0.40 -8.64
CA PRO A 497 32.67 -0.62 -7.39
C PRO A 497 31.16 -0.75 -7.60
N ARG A 498 30.63 -0.14 -8.67
CA ARG A 498 29.21 -0.15 -9.02
C ARG A 498 28.98 -0.56 -10.47
N VAL A 499 27.92 -1.34 -10.69
CA VAL A 499 27.45 -1.75 -12.03
C VAL A 499 26.37 -0.76 -12.50
N THR A 500 26.78 0.48 -12.75
CA THR A 500 25.94 1.56 -13.28
C THR A 500 26.43 2.00 -14.65
N THR A 501 25.58 2.71 -15.41
CA THR A 501 26.01 3.33 -16.67
C THR A 501 27.15 4.32 -16.37
N PRO A 502 28.36 4.11 -16.92
CA PRO A 502 29.50 4.96 -16.63
C PRO A 502 29.30 6.36 -17.21
N ALA A 503 29.82 7.38 -16.53
CA ALA A 503 29.81 8.75 -17.02
C ALA A 503 30.63 8.88 -18.32
N SER A 504 30.20 9.76 -19.22
CA SER A 504 30.98 10.11 -20.41
C SER A 504 32.37 10.60 -19.99
N GLY A 505 33.43 10.07 -20.58
CA GLY A 505 34.82 10.44 -20.23
C GLY A 505 35.63 9.37 -19.49
N ASP A 506 34.99 8.32 -18.97
CA ASP A 506 35.63 7.38 -18.04
C ASP A 506 36.03 6.05 -18.72
N ALA A 507 37.33 5.74 -18.77
CA ALA A 507 37.82 4.51 -19.37
C ALA A 507 37.57 3.29 -18.48
N HIS A 508 36.98 2.23 -19.02
CA HIS A 508 36.61 1.06 -18.24
C HIS A 508 36.45 -0.22 -19.07
N ILE A 509 36.54 -1.37 -18.38
CA ILE A 509 36.21 -2.68 -18.95
C ILE A 509 34.73 -2.93 -18.73
N ALA A 510 34.01 -3.27 -19.81
CA ALA A 510 32.59 -3.62 -19.77
C ALA A 510 32.32 -4.94 -20.49
N ILE A 511 31.17 -5.54 -20.19
CA ILE A 511 30.57 -6.60 -21.00
C ILE A 511 29.41 -5.99 -21.78
N GLU A 512 29.38 -6.20 -23.10
CA GLU A 512 28.23 -5.91 -23.95
C GLU A 512 27.17 -7.00 -23.77
N VAL A 513 25.96 -6.57 -23.45
CA VAL A 513 24.82 -7.43 -23.18
C VAL A 513 23.70 -7.03 -24.13
N ASP A 514 23.18 -7.97 -24.91
CA ASP A 514 21.99 -7.75 -25.73
C ASP A 514 20.73 -8.00 -24.87
N PRO A 515 19.85 -7.00 -24.65
CA PRO A 515 18.60 -7.21 -23.93
C PRO A 515 17.72 -8.33 -24.53
N LEU A 516 17.86 -8.65 -25.82
CA LEU A 516 17.11 -9.71 -26.50
C LEU A 516 17.46 -11.12 -25.99
N ASP A 517 18.65 -11.31 -25.43
CA ASP A 517 19.11 -12.59 -24.86
C ASP A 517 18.39 -12.94 -23.55
N PHE A 518 17.62 -12.00 -23.00
CA PHE A 518 16.93 -12.14 -21.73
C PHE A 518 15.42 -12.27 -21.92
N LYS A 519 14.80 -12.99 -21.00
CA LYS A 519 13.35 -13.10 -20.85
C LYS A 519 12.98 -12.78 -19.41
N ILE A 520 11.95 -11.95 -19.24
CA ILE A 520 11.38 -11.64 -17.93
C ILE A 520 10.20 -12.58 -17.67
N GLY A 521 10.30 -13.41 -16.64
CA GLY A 521 9.19 -14.11 -16.02
C GLY A 521 8.58 -13.28 -14.90
N LEU A 522 7.28 -13.45 -14.68
CA LEU A 522 6.52 -12.82 -13.60
C LEU A 522 5.92 -13.91 -12.72
N SER A 523 6.10 -13.78 -11.42
CA SER A 523 5.42 -14.60 -10.41
C SER A 523 4.84 -13.70 -9.32
N VAL A 524 3.70 -14.08 -8.75
CA VAL A 524 3.05 -13.33 -7.67
C VAL A 524 3.06 -14.19 -6.41
N VAL A 525 3.50 -13.59 -5.29
CA VAL A 525 3.47 -14.21 -3.96
C VAL A 525 2.75 -13.25 -3.03
N GLY A 526 1.54 -13.59 -2.61
CA GLY A 526 0.64 -12.69 -1.90
C GLY A 526 0.31 -11.46 -2.77
N GLY A 527 0.65 -10.28 -2.27
CA GLY A 527 0.53 -9.01 -3.02
C GLY A 527 1.80 -8.57 -3.76
N ARG A 528 2.88 -9.35 -3.71
CA ARG A 528 4.19 -8.97 -4.27
C ARG A 528 4.42 -9.60 -5.63
N MET A 529 4.78 -8.77 -6.61
CA MET A 529 5.21 -9.22 -7.92
C MET A 529 6.73 -9.41 -7.94
N LEU A 530 7.17 -10.62 -8.27
CA LEU A 530 8.58 -10.97 -8.44
C LEU A 530 8.88 -11.15 -9.93
N LEU A 531 9.88 -10.43 -10.40
CA LEU A 531 10.44 -10.55 -11.73
C LEU A 531 11.62 -11.49 -11.69
N LYS A 532 11.63 -12.48 -12.59
CA LYS A 532 12.75 -13.38 -12.81
C LYS A 532 13.33 -13.13 -14.19
N ILE A 533 14.57 -12.69 -14.24
CA ILE A 533 15.29 -12.42 -15.48
C ILE A 533 16.14 -13.62 -15.81
N HIS A 534 15.73 -14.35 -16.83
CA HIS A 534 16.41 -15.52 -17.34
C HIS A 534 17.20 -15.14 -18.59
N ARG A 535 18.44 -15.60 -18.68
CA ARG A 535 19.08 -15.74 -19.99
C ARG A 535 18.46 -16.96 -20.67
N ARG A 536 18.12 -16.86 -21.97
CA ARG A 536 17.34 -17.89 -22.69
C ARG A 536 17.94 -19.31 -22.62
N ASP A 537 19.25 -19.42 -22.43
CA ASP A 537 19.98 -20.71 -22.40
C ASP A 537 20.54 -21.07 -21.00
N SER A 538 20.09 -20.40 -19.94
CA SER A 538 20.58 -20.61 -18.56
C SER A 538 19.47 -21.03 -17.60
N GLY A 539 19.78 -21.97 -16.71
CA GLY A 539 18.90 -22.31 -15.58
C GLY A 539 18.95 -21.29 -14.43
N ASP A 540 19.97 -20.43 -14.39
CA ASP A 540 20.11 -19.40 -13.36
C ASP A 540 19.33 -18.12 -13.75
N ALA A 541 18.67 -17.50 -12.77
CA ALA A 541 17.93 -16.25 -12.92
C ALA A 541 18.43 -15.15 -11.98
N ALA A 542 18.22 -13.90 -12.39
CA ALA A 542 18.31 -12.74 -11.51
C ALA A 542 16.89 -12.33 -11.07
N GLU A 543 16.69 -12.01 -9.79
CA GLU A 543 15.35 -11.71 -9.26
C GLU A 543 15.27 -10.28 -8.71
N THR A 544 14.13 -9.62 -8.92
CA THR A 544 13.81 -8.32 -8.32
C THR A 544 12.29 -8.17 -8.14
N THR A 545 11.86 -7.34 -7.21
CA THR A 545 10.44 -7.02 -7.04
C THR A 545 10.00 -5.97 -8.07
N LEU A 546 8.83 -6.16 -8.67
CA LEU A 546 8.12 -5.12 -9.42
C LEU A 546 7.23 -4.33 -8.45
N ASP A 547 7.63 -3.10 -8.16
CA ASP A 547 6.87 -2.16 -7.33
C ASP A 547 6.43 -0.92 -8.13
N PHE A 548 5.73 0.01 -7.47
CA PHE A 548 5.27 1.25 -8.08
C PHE A 548 6.42 2.07 -8.69
N HIS A 549 7.54 2.25 -7.97
CA HIS A 549 8.65 3.08 -8.43
C HIS A 549 9.33 2.50 -9.68
N LEU A 550 9.52 1.17 -9.73
CA LEU A 550 10.08 0.51 -10.89
C LEU A 550 9.13 0.56 -12.08
N MET A 551 7.82 0.38 -11.85
CA MET A 551 6.82 0.51 -12.91
C MET A 551 6.77 1.94 -13.47
N ARG A 552 6.78 2.95 -12.59
CA ARG A 552 6.79 4.37 -12.97
C ARG A 552 8.01 4.71 -13.82
N GLU A 553 9.19 4.25 -13.41
CA GLU A 553 10.43 4.43 -14.19
C GLU A 553 10.32 3.76 -15.57
N ALA A 554 9.84 2.52 -15.62
CA ALA A 554 9.67 1.79 -16.88
C ALA A 554 8.76 2.53 -17.87
N LEU A 555 7.59 2.99 -17.39
CA LEU A 555 6.63 3.71 -18.23
C LEU A 555 7.17 5.07 -18.70
N SER A 556 7.88 5.80 -17.83
CA SER A 556 8.45 7.11 -18.19
C SER A 556 9.47 7.06 -19.33
N ARG A 557 10.22 5.94 -19.44
CA ARG A 557 11.18 5.72 -20.53
C ARG A 557 10.52 5.35 -21.85
N VAL A 558 9.25 4.92 -21.84
CA VAL A 558 8.46 4.75 -23.06
C VAL A 558 8.11 6.12 -23.65
N ASP A 559 7.81 7.09 -22.78
CA ASP A 559 7.38 8.44 -23.16
C ASP A 559 8.54 9.44 -23.38
N GLY A 560 9.80 8.99 -23.22
CA GLY A 560 10.99 9.76 -23.59
C GLY A 560 11.50 10.75 -22.53
N ALA A 561 10.94 10.75 -21.31
CA ALA A 561 11.41 11.57 -20.20
C ALA A 561 11.61 10.68 -18.96
N GLY A 562 12.87 10.38 -18.61
CA GLY A 562 13.17 9.66 -17.37
C GLY A 562 12.90 10.54 -16.15
N PHE A 563 12.18 10.03 -15.14
CA PHE A 563 11.97 10.74 -13.88
C PHE A 563 13.10 10.45 -12.87
N THR A 564 13.97 11.44 -12.66
CA THR A 564 15.17 11.34 -11.81
C THR A 564 14.89 11.00 -10.33
N ASP A 565 13.71 11.36 -9.80
CA ASP A 565 13.39 11.13 -8.38
C ASP A 565 13.03 9.67 -8.06
N SER A 566 12.36 8.96 -8.98
CA SER A 566 12.04 7.53 -8.75
C SER A 566 13.28 6.66 -8.85
N LEU A 567 14.26 7.04 -9.68
CA LEU A 567 15.51 6.32 -9.83
C LEU A 567 16.25 6.15 -8.50
N ARG A 568 16.21 7.16 -7.61
CA ARG A 568 16.87 7.10 -6.28
C ARG A 568 16.36 5.94 -5.41
N HIS A 569 15.09 5.58 -5.53
CA HIS A 569 14.47 4.48 -4.77
C HIS A 569 14.70 3.10 -5.39
N VAL A 570 15.02 3.03 -6.69
CA VAL A 570 15.21 1.75 -7.40
C VAL A 570 16.67 1.42 -7.68
N GLU A 571 17.56 2.42 -7.79
CA GLU A 571 18.93 2.23 -8.27
C GLU A 571 19.74 1.20 -7.46
N PRO A 572 19.69 1.15 -6.10
CA PRO A 572 20.41 0.13 -5.35
C PRO A 572 19.93 -1.31 -5.64
N ARG A 573 18.67 -1.48 -6.06
CA ARG A 573 18.12 -2.79 -6.49
C ARG A 573 18.51 -3.09 -7.94
N LEU A 574 18.44 -2.09 -8.81
CA LEU A 574 18.87 -2.20 -10.20
C LEU A 574 20.36 -2.54 -10.31
N GLU A 575 21.20 -1.93 -9.48
CA GLU A 575 22.63 -2.23 -9.40
C GLU A 575 22.88 -3.69 -9.03
N ARG A 576 22.19 -4.20 -7.98
CA ARG A 576 22.28 -5.63 -7.58
C ARG A 576 21.82 -6.56 -8.69
N LEU A 577 20.75 -6.19 -9.38
CA LEU A 577 20.22 -6.95 -10.51
C LEU A 577 21.22 -6.98 -11.67
N ARG A 578 21.80 -5.83 -12.05
CA ARG A 578 22.83 -5.73 -13.09
C ARG A 578 24.09 -6.50 -12.72
N ALA A 579 24.53 -6.46 -11.46
CA ALA A 579 25.64 -7.28 -10.98
C ALA A 579 25.34 -8.78 -11.08
N ARG A 580 24.09 -9.19 -10.82
CA ARG A 580 23.68 -10.58 -11.01
C ARG A 580 23.65 -10.97 -12.49
N VAL A 581 23.13 -10.12 -13.37
CA VAL A 581 23.16 -10.32 -14.83
C VAL A 581 24.60 -10.43 -15.34
N LEU A 582 25.49 -9.55 -14.87
CA LEU A 582 26.91 -9.60 -15.18
C LEU A 582 27.54 -10.94 -14.77
N SER A 583 27.17 -11.47 -13.59
CA SER A 583 27.58 -12.79 -13.14
C SER A 583 27.06 -13.92 -14.03
N LEU A 584 25.80 -13.85 -14.47
CA LEU A 584 25.22 -14.82 -15.43
C LEU A 584 26.00 -14.83 -16.75
N GLU A 585 26.29 -13.63 -17.28
CA GLU A 585 27.07 -13.47 -18.51
C GLU A 585 28.50 -14.00 -18.36
N SER A 586 29.14 -13.73 -17.23
CA SER A 586 30.51 -14.18 -16.95
C SER A 586 30.60 -15.70 -16.82
N LYS A 587 29.59 -16.35 -16.23
CA LYS A 587 29.51 -17.82 -16.15
C LYS A 587 29.33 -18.46 -17.52
N ALA A 588 28.48 -17.88 -18.36
CA ALA A 588 28.21 -18.39 -19.69
C ALA A 588 29.39 -18.17 -20.65
N ASN A 589 30.20 -17.13 -20.42
CA ASN A 589 31.37 -16.79 -21.23
C ASN A 589 32.65 -16.69 -20.37
N PRO A 590 33.21 -17.82 -19.89
CA PRO A 590 34.31 -17.84 -18.92
C PRO A 590 35.68 -17.39 -19.48
N ARG A 591 35.81 -17.16 -20.80
CA ARG A 591 37.02 -16.60 -21.41
C ARG A 591 36.81 -15.12 -21.73
N LEU A 592 37.74 -14.28 -21.29
CA LEU A 592 37.87 -12.88 -21.71
C LEU A 592 38.10 -12.83 -23.23
N GLY A 593 37.02 -12.76 -24.01
CA GLY A 593 37.07 -12.81 -25.48
C GLY A 593 35.72 -12.87 -26.20
N GLY A 594 34.62 -13.18 -25.51
CA GLY A 594 33.27 -13.17 -26.13
C GLY A 594 32.70 -11.76 -26.29
N ASN A 595 32.16 -11.21 -25.19
CA ASN A 595 31.44 -9.93 -25.16
C ASN A 595 32.15 -8.83 -24.35
N THR A 596 33.37 -9.09 -23.88
CA THR A 596 34.14 -8.12 -23.10
C THR A 596 34.70 -7.04 -24.02
N ILE A 597 34.58 -5.78 -23.63
CA ILE A 597 35.07 -4.62 -24.35
C ILE A 597 35.84 -3.69 -23.42
N PHE A 598 36.76 -2.92 -23.98
CA PHE A 598 37.39 -1.78 -23.32
C PHE A 598 36.78 -0.51 -23.89
N VAL A 599 36.19 0.32 -23.04
CA VAL A 599 35.68 1.64 -23.41
C VAL A 599 36.74 2.67 -23.02
N CYS A 600 37.21 3.44 -23.98
CA CYS A 600 38.19 4.51 -23.81
C CYS A 600 37.55 5.78 -23.24
N THR A 601 38.36 6.73 -22.79
CA THR A 601 37.89 8.01 -22.23
C THR A 601 37.14 8.87 -23.26
N ASP A 602 37.42 8.72 -24.55
CA ASP A 602 36.70 9.37 -25.66
C ASP A 602 35.43 8.60 -26.10
N GLY A 603 35.07 7.52 -25.40
CA GLY A 603 33.95 6.65 -25.74
C GLY A 603 34.25 5.61 -26.82
N HIS A 604 35.47 5.58 -27.37
CA HIS A 604 35.88 4.58 -28.35
C HIS A 604 35.90 3.17 -27.73
N VAL A 605 35.43 2.15 -28.47
CA VAL A 605 35.32 0.77 -27.98
C VAL A 605 36.39 -0.12 -28.63
N ILE A 606 37.23 -0.75 -27.82
CA ILE A 606 38.23 -1.73 -28.25
C ILE A 606 37.74 -3.13 -27.85
N ARG A 607 37.67 -4.04 -28.84
CA ARG A 607 37.31 -5.45 -28.63
C ARG A 607 38.59 -6.31 -28.61
N PRO A 608 38.91 -7.02 -27.51
CA PRO A 608 40.01 -7.97 -27.48
C PRO A 608 39.74 -9.09 -28.49
N ARG A 609 40.77 -9.46 -29.25
CA ARG A 609 40.72 -10.57 -30.24
C ARG A 609 41.02 -11.91 -29.59
#